data_AF-A0A7C3A543-F1
#
_entry.id   AF-A0A7C3A543-F1
#
_cell.length_a   1.000
_cell.length_b   1.000
_cell.length_c   1.000
_cell.angle_alpha   90.00
_cell.angle_beta   90.00
_cell.angle_gamma   90.00
#
_symmetry.space_group_name_H-M   'P 1'
#
loop_
_entity.id
_entity.type
_entity.pdbx_description
1 polymer ?
#
loop_
_entity_poly.entity_id
_entity_poly.type
_entity_poly.pdbx_seq_one_letter_code
_entity_poly.pdbx_strand_id
1 'polypeptide(L)'
;MKRSRKDEEDVYLRALEIIRSAGPQGILQSDLWKTLNVGSREGSRIALTLEKRGLIIREPVYQGRLKTFRLITVSNNIKVSLDAIDDCPCFSCANLLRCGSGQPISPEKCEDLTRWLLKS
;
A
#
# COMPACT_ATOMS: atom_id res chain seq x y z
N MET A 1 5.39 34.50 2.59
CA MET A 1 4.19 34.11 1.83
C MET A 1 3.65 32.82 2.41
N LYS A 2 2.40 32.80 2.90
CA LYS A 2 1.77 31.58 3.45
C LYS A 2 1.16 30.80 2.27
N ARG A 3 1.54 29.53 2.08
CA ARG A 3 0.91 28.65 1.08
C ARG A 3 -0.54 28.39 1.46
N SER A 4 -1.41 28.23 0.46
CA SER A 4 -2.79 27.82 0.73
C SER A 4 -2.81 26.36 1.21
N ARG A 5 -3.81 25.99 2.00
CA ARG A 5 -3.95 24.64 2.57
C ARG A 5 -4.00 23.54 1.48
N LYS A 6 -4.53 23.89 0.31
CA LYS A 6 -4.65 23.02 -0.87
C LYS A 6 -3.29 22.76 -1.54
N ASP A 7 -2.43 23.79 -1.60
CA ASP A 7 -1.09 23.66 -2.18
C ASP A 7 -0.17 22.78 -1.31
N GLU A 8 -0.36 22.80 0.01
CA GLU A 8 0.39 21.92 0.90
C GLU A 8 -0.01 20.46 0.70
N GLU A 9 -1.31 20.16 0.66
CA GLU A 9 -1.82 18.79 0.49
C GLU A 9 -1.40 18.19 -0.86
N ASP A 10 -1.42 18.99 -1.91
CA ASP A 10 -0.96 18.62 -3.24
C ASP A 10 0.53 18.24 -3.28
N VAL A 11 1.39 18.92 -2.51
CA VAL A 11 2.81 18.55 -2.41
C VAL A 11 3.01 17.20 -1.72
N TYR A 12 2.22 16.87 -0.70
CA TYR A 12 2.31 15.56 -0.04
C TYR A 12 1.84 14.42 -0.95
N LEU A 13 0.78 14.64 -1.72
CA LEU A 13 0.27 13.66 -2.69
C LEU A 13 1.30 13.39 -3.78
N ARG A 14 1.88 14.45 -4.37
CA ARG A 14 2.95 14.32 -5.36
C ARG A 14 4.17 13.60 -4.81
N ALA A 15 4.56 13.90 -3.57
CA ALA A 15 5.68 13.21 -2.91
C ALA A 15 5.40 11.71 -2.75
N LEU A 16 4.20 11.35 -2.30
CA LEU A 16 3.81 9.95 -2.14
C LEU A 16 3.80 9.21 -3.48
N GLU A 17 3.33 9.85 -4.54
CA GLU A 17 3.28 9.26 -5.88
C GLU A 17 4.68 9.00 -6.47
N ILE A 18 5.64 9.91 -6.24
CA ILE A 18 7.04 9.70 -6.61
C ILE A 18 7.63 8.49 -5.88
N ILE A 19 7.42 8.39 -4.57
CA ILE A 19 7.92 7.26 -3.77
C ILE A 19 7.25 5.96 -4.23
N ARG A 20 5.94 5.98 -4.53
CA ARG A 20 5.19 4.82 -5.06
C ARG A 20 5.73 4.35 -6.41
N SER A 21 6.04 5.29 -7.29
CA SER A 21 6.57 5.00 -8.63
C SER A 21 7.98 4.40 -8.59
N ALA A 22 8.74 4.63 -7.51
CA ALA A 22 10.03 3.98 -7.28
C ALA A 22 9.91 2.49 -6.87
N GLY A 23 8.70 2.03 -6.55
CA GLY A 23 8.40 0.62 -6.28
C GLY A 23 9.11 0.07 -5.03
N PRO A 24 9.36 -1.25 -4.96
CA PRO A 24 9.88 -1.91 -3.76
C PRO A 24 11.32 -1.51 -3.42
N GLN A 25 12.09 -1.00 -4.39
CA GLN A 25 13.44 -0.49 -4.15
C GLN A 25 13.46 0.89 -3.48
N GLY A 26 12.31 1.58 -3.46
CA GLY A 26 12.17 2.92 -2.89
C GLY A 26 13.04 3.98 -3.57
N ILE A 27 13.06 5.17 -2.97
CA ILE A 27 13.83 6.32 -3.45
C ILE A 27 14.65 6.94 -2.31
N LEU A 28 15.84 7.46 -2.60
CA LEU A 28 16.63 8.16 -1.58
C LEU A 28 15.96 9.49 -1.19
N GLN A 29 16.07 9.86 0.08
CA GLN A 29 15.54 11.13 0.58
C GLN A 29 16.09 12.31 -0.26
N SER A 30 17.38 12.25 -0.61
CA SER A 30 18.05 13.22 -1.48
C SER A 30 17.43 13.40 -2.84
N ASP A 31 16.89 12.34 -3.41
CA ASP A 31 16.36 12.37 -4.77
C ASP A 31 14.89 12.77 -4.74
N LEU A 32 14.15 12.43 -3.68
CA LEU A 32 12.77 12.89 -3.50
C LEU A 32 12.65 14.41 -3.60
N TRP A 33 13.44 15.17 -2.85
CA TRP A 33 13.30 16.65 -2.87
C TRP A 33 13.89 17.30 -4.11
N LYS A 34 14.86 16.67 -4.78
CA LYS A 34 15.31 17.11 -6.12
C LYS A 34 14.17 16.95 -7.12
N THR A 35 13.48 15.81 -7.11
CA THR A 35 12.33 15.54 -8.00
C THR A 35 11.14 16.44 -7.68
N LEU A 36 10.89 16.75 -6.40
CA LEU A 36 9.83 17.68 -5.98
C LEU A 36 10.20 19.16 -6.15
N ASN A 37 11.44 19.47 -6.53
CA ASN A 37 11.98 20.84 -6.61
C ASN A 37 11.77 21.65 -5.31
N VAL A 38 11.99 21.00 -4.16
CA VAL A 38 11.89 21.63 -2.83
C VAL A 38 13.22 21.60 -2.09
N GLY A 39 13.38 22.48 -1.09
CA GLY A 39 14.58 22.49 -0.26
C GLY A 39 14.70 21.24 0.63
N SER A 40 15.92 20.91 1.05
CA SER A 40 16.19 19.72 1.90
C SER A 40 15.44 19.71 3.23
N ARG A 41 15.26 20.89 3.86
CA ARG A 41 14.44 21.05 5.08
C ARG A 41 12.98 20.71 4.84
N GLU A 42 12.42 21.22 3.73
CA GLU A 42 11.03 21.00 3.37
C GLU A 42 10.80 19.54 2.96
N GLY A 43 11.68 18.98 2.13
CA GLY A 43 11.65 17.56 1.75
C GLY A 43 11.76 16.62 2.95
N SER A 44 12.63 16.93 3.91
CA SER A 44 12.74 16.15 5.15
C SER A 44 11.47 16.24 6.00
N ARG A 45 10.82 17.41 6.07
CA ARG A 45 9.53 17.59 6.75
C ARG A 45 8.43 16.78 6.07
N ILE A 46 8.42 16.75 4.73
CA ILE A 46 7.46 15.96 3.94
C ILE A 46 7.63 14.47 4.25
N ALA A 47 8.85 13.95 4.15
CA ALA A 47 9.15 12.55 4.44
C ALA A 47 8.74 12.17 5.88
N LEU A 48 9.08 13.00 6.87
CA LEU A 48 8.70 12.76 8.27
C LEU A 48 7.18 12.76 8.47
N THR A 49 6.44 13.62 7.77
CA THR A 49 4.97 13.67 7.86
C THR A 49 4.35 12.42 7.23
N LEU A 50 4.85 11.97 6.07
CA LEU A 50 4.38 10.75 5.41
C LEU A 50 4.67 9.50 6.26
N GLU A 51 5.83 9.44 6.90
CA GLU A 51 6.21 8.39 7.85
C GLU A 51 5.27 8.37 9.06
N LYS A 52 5.01 9.53 9.69
CA LYS A 52 4.07 9.63 10.82
C LYS A 52 2.64 9.22 10.46
N ARG A 53 2.25 9.36 9.19
CA ARG A 53 0.95 8.91 8.67
C ARG A 53 0.94 7.42 8.32
N GLY A 54 2.07 6.71 8.44
CA GLY A 54 2.19 5.29 8.11
C GLY A 54 2.14 4.99 6.61
N LEU A 55 2.37 5.99 5.75
CA LEU A 55 2.29 5.83 4.28
C LEU A 55 3.63 5.38 3.68
N ILE A 56 4.74 5.67 4.37
CA ILE A 56 6.09 5.31 3.95
C ILE A 56 6.91 4.81 5.15
N ILE A 57 7.93 4.01 4.86
CA ILE A 57 8.98 3.59 5.79
C ILE A 57 10.29 4.26 5.38
N ARG A 58 11.12 4.59 6.37
CA ARG A 58 12.46 5.14 6.18
C ARG A 58 13.50 4.16 6.64
N GLU A 59 14.26 3.62 5.69
CA GLU A 59 15.37 2.71 5.99
C GLU A 59 16.69 3.48 5.96
N PRO A 60 17.54 3.38 6.99
CA PRO A 60 18.86 3.99 6.96
C PRO A 60 19.75 3.28 5.94
N VAL A 61 20.34 4.03 5.01
CA VAL A 61 21.22 3.52 3.96
C VAL A 61 22.52 4.31 3.96
N TYR A 62 23.63 3.61 3.71
CA TYR A 62 24.94 4.21 3.54
C TYR A 62 25.27 4.35 2.06
N GLN A 63 25.48 5.58 1.59
CA GLN A 63 26.13 5.85 0.32
C GLN A 63 27.57 6.27 0.60
N GLY A 64 28.47 5.29 0.59
CA GLY A 64 29.87 5.49 0.98
C GLY A 64 29.96 5.97 2.43
N ARG A 65 30.47 7.20 2.65
CA ARG A 65 30.59 7.81 3.99
C ARG A 65 29.34 8.55 4.46
N LEU A 66 28.33 8.73 3.59
CA LEU A 66 27.13 9.50 3.90
C LEU A 66 26.00 8.59 4.35
N LYS A 67 25.42 8.89 5.51
CA LYS A 67 24.20 8.26 6.00
C LYS A 67 22.99 9.01 5.44
N THR A 68 22.16 8.30 4.69
CA THR A 68 20.90 8.82 4.14
C THR A 68 19.76 7.87 4.50
N PHE A 69 18.55 8.21 4.09
CA PHE A 69 17.40 7.33 4.21
C PHE A 69 16.85 6.97 2.84
N ARG A 70 16.46 5.72 2.68
CA ARG A 70 15.64 5.24 1.58
C ARG A 70 14.18 5.25 2.03
N LEU A 71 13.34 5.85 1.20
CA LEU A 71 11.91 5.99 1.39
C LEU A 71 11.22 4.91 0.58
N ILE A 72 10.46 4.06 1.25
CA ILE A 72 9.72 2.96 0.64
C ILE A 72 8.25 3.16 1.00
N THR A 73 7.34 3.04 0.03
CA THR A 73 5.91 3.10 0.37
C THR A 73 5.50 1.89 1.19
N VAL A 74 4.67 2.11 2.19
CA VAL A 74 3.92 1.02 2.83
C VAL A 74 2.86 0.58 1.83
N SER A 75 3.21 -0.38 0.98
CA SER A 75 2.26 -0.94 0.02
C SER A 75 1.33 -1.90 0.76
N ASN A 76 0.17 -1.39 1.17
CA ASN A 76 -1.03 -2.21 1.37
C ASN A 76 -1.69 -2.58 0.03
N ASN A 77 -1.06 -2.21 -1.10
CA ASN A 77 -1.42 -2.69 -2.43
C ASN A 77 -1.03 -4.17 -2.58
N ILE A 78 -1.66 -5.03 -1.80
CA ILE A 78 -2.01 -6.34 -2.31
C ILE A 78 -2.95 -6.02 -3.48
N LYS A 79 -2.41 -6.04 -4.70
CA LYS A 79 -3.26 -6.14 -5.89
C LYS A 79 -3.88 -7.52 -5.82
N VAL A 80 -4.95 -7.65 -5.03
CA VAL A 80 -5.78 -8.84 -5.05
C VAL A 80 -6.42 -8.81 -6.42
N SER A 81 -5.95 -9.66 -7.34
CA SER A 81 -6.72 -9.85 -8.56
C SER A 81 -8.03 -10.49 -8.14
N LEU A 82 -9.14 -9.83 -8.46
CA LEU A 82 -10.46 -10.39 -8.23
C LEU A 82 -10.73 -11.57 -9.19
N ASP A 83 -9.95 -11.70 -10.26
CA ASP A 83 -10.01 -12.82 -11.20
C ASP A 83 -9.83 -14.17 -10.47
N ALA A 84 -9.02 -14.20 -9.42
CA ALA A 84 -8.76 -15.41 -8.64
C ALA A 84 -9.93 -15.85 -7.75
N ILE A 85 -10.91 -14.96 -7.54
CA ILE A 85 -12.12 -15.24 -6.74
C ILE A 85 -13.39 -15.08 -7.57
N ASP A 86 -13.25 -14.94 -8.89
CA ASP A 86 -14.37 -14.78 -9.81
C ASP A 86 -15.26 -16.03 -9.78
N ASP A 87 -16.58 -15.81 -9.91
CA ASP A 87 -17.60 -16.85 -9.81
C ASP A 87 -17.61 -17.67 -8.51
N CYS A 88 -17.01 -17.18 -7.42
CA CYS A 88 -17.04 -17.90 -6.15
C CYS A 88 -18.49 -18.08 -5.65
N PRO A 89 -18.99 -19.33 -5.50
CA PRO A 89 -20.40 -19.61 -5.20
C PRO A 89 -20.84 -19.09 -3.83
N CYS A 90 -19.87 -18.82 -2.93
CA CYS A 90 -20.13 -18.25 -1.62
C CYS A 90 -20.70 -16.83 -1.68
N PHE A 91 -20.39 -16.03 -2.71
CA PHE A 91 -20.88 -14.65 -2.80
C PHE A 91 -22.39 -14.54 -3.02
N SER A 92 -23.01 -15.56 -3.60
CA SER A 92 -24.47 -15.66 -3.81
C SER A 92 -25.14 -16.75 -2.96
N CYS A 93 -24.43 -17.32 -1.99
CA CYS A 93 -24.95 -18.43 -1.20
C CYS A 93 -26.00 -17.98 -0.17
N ALA A 94 -27.22 -18.51 -0.26
CA ALA A 94 -28.31 -18.21 0.67
C ALA A 94 -28.00 -18.59 2.13
N ASN A 95 -27.08 -19.54 2.33
CA ASN A 95 -26.68 -20.02 3.65
C ASN A 95 -25.41 -19.34 4.19
N LEU A 96 -24.87 -18.32 3.52
CA LEU A 96 -23.59 -17.70 3.88
C LEU A 96 -23.52 -17.27 5.35
N LEU A 97 -24.59 -16.68 5.88
CA LEU A 97 -24.66 -16.21 7.28
C LEU A 97 -24.71 -17.34 8.31
N ARG A 98 -25.04 -18.57 7.89
CA ARG A 98 -25.11 -19.76 8.76
C ARG A 98 -23.97 -20.74 8.49
N CYS A 99 -23.15 -20.46 7.48
CA CYS A 99 -22.04 -21.29 7.06
C CYS A 99 -20.80 -20.95 7.90
N GLY A 100 -20.25 -21.94 8.62
CA GLY A 100 -19.07 -21.73 9.44
C GLY A 100 -18.39 -23.03 9.83
N SER A 101 -17.11 -22.96 10.18
CA SER A 101 -16.34 -24.14 10.56
C SER A 101 -16.93 -24.82 11.79
N GLY A 102 -17.11 -26.15 11.69
CA GLY A 102 -17.70 -26.96 12.75
C GLY A 102 -19.23 -26.84 12.92
N GLN A 103 -19.92 -26.06 12.07
CA GLN A 103 -21.38 -25.99 12.06
C GLN A 103 -21.99 -27.12 11.20
N PRO A 104 -23.31 -27.39 11.32
CA PRO A 104 -24.00 -28.32 10.43
C PRO A 104 -23.91 -27.90 8.96
N ILE A 105 -23.96 -26.59 8.70
CA ILE A 105 -23.66 -25.98 7.40
C ILE A 105 -22.25 -25.42 7.50
N SER A 106 -21.29 -26.06 6.83
CA SER A 106 -19.90 -25.67 6.91
C SER A 106 -19.23 -25.64 5.53
N PRO A 107 -18.19 -24.82 5.36
CA PRO A 107 -17.45 -24.78 4.11
C PRO A 107 -16.71 -26.10 3.84
N GLU A 108 -16.33 -26.86 4.88
CA GLU A 108 -15.60 -28.13 4.72
C GLU A 108 -16.43 -29.22 4.04
N LYS A 109 -17.76 -29.14 4.11
CA LYS A 109 -18.70 -30.12 3.53
C LYS A 109 -19.50 -29.56 2.35
N CYS A 110 -19.16 -28.36 1.87
CA CYS A 110 -19.91 -27.67 0.83
C CYS A 110 -19.46 -28.13 -0.57
N GLU A 111 -20.30 -28.93 -1.25
CA GLU A 111 -19.98 -29.44 -2.59
C GLU A 111 -19.75 -28.34 -3.63
N ASP A 112 -20.55 -27.27 -3.61
CA ASP A 112 -20.43 -26.17 -4.58
C ASP A 112 -19.10 -25.44 -4.44
N LEU A 113 -18.68 -25.19 -3.19
CA LEU A 113 -17.37 -24.61 -2.90
C LEU A 113 -16.25 -25.57 -3.33
N THR A 114 -16.38 -26.87 -3.06
CA THR A 114 -15.40 -27.87 -3.51
C THR A 114 -15.28 -27.91 -5.03
N ARG A 115 -16.40 -27.90 -5.77
CA ARG A 115 -16.39 -27.90 -7.24
C ARG A 115 -15.71 -26.65 -7.80
N TRP A 116 -16.00 -25.47 -7.23
CA TRP A 116 -15.36 -24.22 -7.65
C TRP A 116 -13.84 -24.25 -7.40
N LEU A 117 -13.40 -24.73 -6.22
CA LEU A 117 -11.99 -24.88 -5.88
C LEU A 117 -11.25 -25.85 -6.82
N LEU A 118 -11.92 -26.93 -7.27
CA LEU A 118 -11.31 -27.93 -8.16
C LEU A 118 -11.31 -27.53 -9.65
N LYS A 119 -12.13 -26.55 -10.04
CA LYS A 119 -12.18 -26.01 -11.40
C LYS A 119 -11.14 -24.91 -11.63
N SER A 120 -10.68 -24.28 -10.54
CA SER A 120 -9.75 -23.15 -10.54
C SER A 120 -8.29 -23.58 -10.69
#